data_AF-A0ABD2WMT7-F1
#
_entry.id   AF-A0ABD2WMT7-F1
#
_cell.length_a   1.000
_cell.length_b   1.000
_cell.length_c   1.000
_cell.angle_alpha   90.00
_cell.angle_beta   90.00
_cell.angle_gamma   90.00
#
_symmetry.space_group_name_H-M   'P 1'
#
loop_
_entity.id
_entity.type
_entity.pdbx_description
1 polymer ?
#
loop_
_entity_poly.entity_id
_entity_poly.type
_entity_poly.pdbx_seq_one_letter_code
_entity_poly.pdbx_strand_id
1 'polypeptide(L)'
;MDKSKMKFDEVSSEDHLNENDSIVLDAKKHVCDVCLEAFTQESSLITHRDTIHNLQKDYACDKCEKEFELRSHLSRHQISVHKSCKNFACNRCGKKFVKKSS
;
A
#
# COMPACT_ATOMS: atom_id res chain seq x y z
N MET A 1 -63.59 11.86 12.08
CA MET A 1 -63.39 12.31 10.68
C MET A 1 -61.93 12.74 10.60
N ASP A 2 -61.02 12.22 9.78
CA ASP A 2 -61.05 11.76 8.39
C ASP A 2 -59.96 10.66 8.22
N LYS A 3 -60.29 9.41 7.89
CA LYS A 3 -60.17 8.73 6.58
C LYS A 3 -58.82 8.86 5.82
N SER A 4 -58.15 7.70 5.67
CA SER A 4 -57.51 7.17 4.43
C SER A 4 -56.24 7.87 3.90
N LYS A 5 -55.20 7.24 3.34
CA LYS A 5 -54.93 5.88 2.83
C LYS A 5 -53.43 5.77 2.45
N MET A 6 -52.90 4.56 2.49
CA MET A 6 -51.53 4.11 2.12
C MET A 6 -51.17 4.30 0.63
N LYS A 7 -49.87 4.40 0.31
CA LYS A 7 -49.09 3.72 -0.79
C LYS A 7 -47.67 4.30 -0.86
N PHE A 8 -46.56 3.55 -0.74
CA PHE A 8 -45.88 2.57 -1.64
C PHE A 8 -45.00 3.23 -2.71
N ASP A 9 -43.69 2.88 -2.68
CA ASP A 9 -42.57 3.00 -3.64
C ASP A 9 -42.31 4.31 -4.42
N GLU A 10 -41.03 4.72 -4.52
CA GLU A 10 -40.22 4.75 -5.77
C GLU A 10 -38.93 5.60 -5.59
N VAL A 11 -37.89 5.24 -6.34
CA VAL A 11 -36.50 5.72 -6.29
C VAL A 11 -36.25 6.94 -7.20
N SER A 12 -35.21 7.73 -6.87
CA SER A 12 -34.25 8.38 -7.79
C SER A 12 -34.21 9.93 -7.94
N SER A 13 -32.96 10.43 -7.91
CA SER A 13 -32.38 11.66 -8.52
C SER A 13 -32.73 13.00 -7.83
N GLU A 14 -31.83 13.96 -7.59
CA GLU A 14 -30.84 14.56 -8.49
C GLU A 14 -29.60 15.13 -7.75
N ASP A 15 -28.45 15.07 -8.44
CA ASP A 15 -27.10 15.51 -8.08
C ASP A 15 -26.89 17.04 -8.12
N HIS A 16 -26.11 17.58 -7.19
CA HIS A 16 -25.38 18.84 -7.39
C HIS A 16 -23.87 18.59 -7.23
N LEU A 17 -23.22 18.30 -8.36
CA LEU A 17 -21.79 18.03 -8.48
C LEU A 17 -20.97 19.33 -8.32
N ASN A 18 -19.96 19.30 -7.44
CA ASN A 18 -18.93 20.33 -7.34
C ASN A 18 -17.71 19.93 -8.19
N GLU A 19 -17.37 20.78 -9.17
CA GLU A 19 -16.48 20.50 -10.30
C GLU A 19 -14.98 20.60 -10.00
N ASN A 20 -14.43 19.84 -9.04
CA ASN A 20 -12.97 19.73 -8.92
C ASN A 20 -12.41 18.39 -8.41
N ASP A 21 -13.21 17.30 -8.43
CA ASP A 21 -12.83 16.01 -7.85
C ASP A 21 -13.18 14.82 -8.78
N SER A 22 -12.68 14.85 -10.02
CA SER A 22 -12.90 13.74 -10.96
C SER A 22 -11.70 13.46 -11.85
N ILE A 23 -10.67 12.83 -11.28
CA ILE A 23 -9.92 11.77 -11.96
C ILE A 23 -9.42 10.71 -10.94
N VAL A 24 -10.33 10.09 -10.20
CA VAL A 24 -10.10 8.70 -9.74
C VAL A 24 -11.29 7.90 -10.23
N LEU A 25 -11.19 7.50 -11.49
CA LEU A 25 -11.94 6.38 -12.06
C LEU A 25 -11.96 5.28 -11.01
N ASP A 26 -13.15 4.94 -10.49
CA ASP A 26 -13.51 3.68 -9.81
C ASP A 26 -12.34 2.74 -9.51
N ALA A 27 -11.40 3.18 -8.68
CA ALA A 27 -10.19 2.43 -8.45
C ALA A 27 -10.59 1.42 -7.40
N LYS A 28 -10.91 0.20 -7.83
CA LYS A 28 -11.22 -0.92 -6.93
C LYS A 28 -10.13 -0.99 -5.86
N LYS A 29 -10.45 -0.50 -4.65
CA LYS A 29 -9.51 -0.45 -3.55
C LYS A 29 -9.37 -1.85 -2.97
N HIS A 30 -8.15 -2.20 -2.59
CA HIS A 30 -7.86 -3.44 -1.88
C HIS A 30 -7.86 -3.13 -0.39
N VAL A 31 -8.84 -3.65 0.35
CA VAL A 31 -9.05 -3.30 1.76
C VAL A 31 -8.55 -4.43 2.67
N CYS A 32 -7.84 -4.06 3.73
CA CYS A 32 -7.41 -4.99 4.76
C CYS A 32 -8.61 -5.49 5.57
N ASP A 33 -8.78 -6.80 5.67
CA ASP A 33 -9.84 -7.44 6.44
C ASP A 33 -9.68 -7.29 7.95
N VAL A 34 -8.47 -6.99 8.42
CA VAL A 34 -8.15 -6.87 9.85
C VAL A 34 -8.30 -5.43 10.36
N CYS A 35 -7.75 -4.44 9.64
CA CYS A 35 -7.73 -3.04 10.09
C CYS A 35 -8.48 -2.06 9.17
N LEU A 36 -9.09 -2.54 8.09
CA LEU A 36 -9.89 -1.78 7.14
C LEU A 36 -9.15 -0.66 6.38
N GLU A 37 -7.81 -0.62 6.45
CA GLU A 37 -7.02 0.27 5.61
C GLU A 37 -7.14 -0.10 4.13
N ALA A 38 -7.23 0.92 3.27
CA ALA A 38 -7.44 0.78 1.84
C ALA A 38 -6.18 1.10 1.04
N PHE A 39 -5.84 0.19 0.13
CA PHE A 39 -4.66 0.30 -0.73
C PHE A 39 -5.07 0.42 -2.20
N THR A 40 -4.26 1.15 -2.96
CA THR A 40 -4.45 1.33 -4.42
C THR A 40 -3.97 0.14 -5.24
N GLN A 41 -3.18 -0.77 -4.64
CA GLN A 41 -2.66 -1.96 -5.29
C GLN A 41 -2.81 -3.18 -4.37
N GLU A 42 -3.14 -4.32 -4.95
CA GLU A 42 -3.24 -5.60 -4.23
C GLU A 42 -1.92 -6.00 -3.55
N SER A 43 -0.80 -5.82 -4.25
CA SER A 43 0.55 -6.11 -3.74
C SER A 43 0.87 -5.34 -2.46
N SER A 44 0.40 -4.09 -2.37
CA SER A 44 0.54 -3.25 -1.18
C SER A 44 -0.31 -3.77 -0.02
N LEU A 45 -1.54 -4.24 -0.28
CA LEU A 45 -2.37 -4.86 0.74
C LEU A 45 -1.74 -6.16 1.27
N ILE A 46 -1.28 -7.05 0.38
CA ILE A 46 -0.62 -8.31 0.76
C ILE A 46 0.59 -8.01 1.64
N THR A 47 1.44 -7.09 1.18
CA THR A 47 2.62 -6.65 1.93
C THR A 47 2.24 -6.14 3.31
N HIS A 48 1.25 -5.25 3.41
CA HIS A 48 0.76 -4.72 4.68
C HIS A 48 0.28 -5.84 5.61
N ARG A 49 -0.51 -6.80 5.09
CA ARG A 49 -1.01 -7.91 5.90
C ARG A 49 0.13 -8.75 6.45
N ASP A 50 1.10 -9.07 5.61
CA ASP A 50 2.23 -9.93 6.00
C ASP A 50 3.15 -9.26 7.02
N THR A 51 3.40 -7.96 6.87
CA THR A 51 4.31 -7.22 7.77
C THR A 51 3.65 -6.79 9.08
N ILE A 52 2.39 -6.34 9.04
CA ILE A 52 1.73 -5.74 10.21
C ILE A 52 0.92 -6.77 11.00
N HIS A 53 0.33 -7.76 10.33
CA HIS A 53 -0.59 -8.71 10.98
C HIS A 53 -0.01 -10.11 11.14
N ASN A 54 0.81 -10.59 10.20
CA ASN A 54 1.35 -11.95 10.29
C ASN A 54 2.68 -12.07 11.03
N LEU A 55 3.42 -10.98 11.29
CA LEU A 55 4.73 -10.97 11.96
C LEU A 55 5.74 -12.02 11.43
N GLN A 56 5.48 -12.60 10.27
CA GLN A 56 6.28 -13.68 9.69
C GLN A 56 7.48 -13.04 9.00
N LYS A 57 8.68 -13.31 9.51
CA LYS A 57 9.93 -12.86 8.89
C LYS A 57 10.45 -13.96 7.98
N ASP A 58 9.82 -14.10 6.82
CA ASP A 58 10.09 -15.23 5.92
C ASP A 58 11.41 -15.11 5.14
N TYR A 59 12.09 -13.96 5.21
CA TYR A 59 13.27 -13.68 4.40
C TYR A 59 14.53 -13.59 5.25
N ALA A 60 15.18 -14.73 5.48
CA ALA A 60 16.45 -14.81 6.21
C ALA A 60 17.67 -14.52 5.33
N CYS A 61 18.65 -13.80 5.90
CA CYS A 61 19.96 -13.67 5.29
C CYS A 61 20.81 -14.90 5.57
N ASP A 62 21.24 -15.56 4.50
CA ASP A 62 22.15 -16.70 4.48
C ASP A 62 23.53 -16.45 5.13
N LYS A 63 23.95 -15.18 5.26
CA LYS A 63 25.28 -14.81 5.76
C LYS A 63 25.32 -14.38 7.22
N CYS A 64 24.21 -13.87 7.76
CA CYS A 64 24.17 -13.35 9.13
C CYS A 64 22.88 -13.71 9.89
N GLU A 65 22.08 -14.61 9.33
CA GLU A 65 20.84 -15.15 9.92
C GLU A 65 19.79 -14.09 10.26
N LYS A 66 19.98 -12.85 9.81
CA LYS A 66 19.04 -11.76 10.05
C LYS A 66 17.81 -11.93 9.17
N GLU A 67 16.64 -11.91 9.80
CA GLU A 67 15.36 -12.11 9.12
C GLU A 67 14.65 -10.79 8.81
N PHE A 68 13.95 -10.78 7.69
CA PHE A 68 13.20 -9.63 7.18
C PHE A 68 11.78 -10.05 6.82
N GLU A 69 10.86 -9.13 7.02
CA GLU A 69 9.45 -9.21 6.62
C GLU A 69 9.25 -9.11 5.09
N LEU A 70 10.21 -8.52 4.36
CA LEU A 70 10.09 -8.32 2.91
C LEU A 70 11.37 -8.70 2.18
N ARG A 71 11.20 -9.33 1.01
CA ARG A 71 12.31 -9.69 0.11
C ARG A 71 13.14 -8.48 -0.32
N SER A 72 12.48 -7.34 -0.55
CA SER A 72 13.15 -6.08 -0.91
C SER A 72 14.06 -5.56 0.22
N HIS A 73 13.67 -5.78 1.47
CA HIS A 73 14.47 -5.44 2.65
C HIS A 73 15.69 -6.36 2.78
N LEU A 74 15.52 -7.67 2.60
CA LEU A 74 16.64 -8.63 2.56
C LEU A 74 17.64 -8.29 1.43
N SER A 75 17.14 -8.03 0.21
CA SER A 75 17.98 -7.69 -0.94
C SER A 75 18.79 -6.42 -0.67
N ARG A 76 18.14 -5.37 -0.14
CA ARG A 76 18.83 -4.13 0.28
C ARG A 76 19.89 -4.40 1.34
N HIS A 77 19.56 -5.21 2.35
CA HIS A 77 20.50 -5.59 3.40
C HIS A 77 21.73 -6.32 2.84
N GLN A 78 21.53 -7.33 2.00
CA GLN A 78 22.63 -8.07 1.38
C GLN A 78 23.53 -7.14 0.54
N ILE A 79 22.95 -6.18 -0.18
CA ILE A 79 23.70 -5.20 -0.96
C ILE A 79 24.43 -4.20 -0.06
N SER A 80 23.84 -3.75 1.05
CA SER A 80 24.47 -2.71 1.88
C SER A 80 25.50 -3.25 2.87
N VAL A 81 25.32 -4.47 3.35
CA VAL A 81 26.12 -5.06 4.44
C VAL A 81 27.13 -6.09 3.90
N HIS A 82 26.72 -6.92 2.94
CA HIS A 82 27.51 -8.09 2.53
C HIS A 82 28.13 -7.99 1.15
N LYS A 83 27.61 -7.14 0.26
CA LYS A 83 28.24 -6.82 -1.01
C LYS A 83 28.84 -5.42 -0.92
N SER A 84 30.11 -5.28 -1.25
CA SER A 84 30.78 -3.99 -1.47
C SER A 84 30.36 -3.39 -2.83
N CYS A 85 29.05 -3.34 -3.11
CA CYS A 85 28.52 -2.99 -4.43
C CYS A 85 28.16 -1.50 -4.53
N LYS A 86 28.49 -0.96 -5.71
CA LYS A 86 28.40 0.44 -6.15
C LYS A 86 27.13 1.15 -5.69
N ASN A 87 27.27 1.93 -4.63
CA ASN A 87 26.27 2.84 -4.12
C ASN A 87 25.99 3.92 -5.18
N PHE A 88 24.74 4.35 -5.31
CA PHE A 88 24.40 5.55 -6.08
C PHE A 88 24.98 6.76 -5.35
N ALA A 89 26.00 7.38 -5.93
CA ALA A 89 26.58 8.61 -5.39
C ALA A 89 25.76 9.81 -5.88
N CYS A 90 25.31 10.65 -4.95
CA CYS A 90 24.80 11.97 -5.31
C CYS A 90 25.98 12.84 -5.76
N ASN A 91 25.97 13.28 -7.02
CA ASN A 91 27.05 14.13 -7.56
C ASN A 91 27.16 15.50 -6.85
N ARG A 92 26.11 15.94 -6.14
CA ARG A 92 26.08 17.23 -5.43
C ARG A 92 26.63 17.16 -4.00
N CYS A 93 26.47 16.04 -3.29
CA CYS A 93 26.87 15.92 -1.88
C CYS A 93 27.76 14.70 -1.58
N GLY A 94 28.08 13.88 -2.58
CA GLY A 94 28.92 12.69 -2.44
C GLY A 94 28.31 11.53 -1.66
N LYS A 95 27.11 11.71 -1.08
CA LYS A 95 26.43 10.67 -0.30
C LYS A 95 26.08 9.47 -1.18
N LYS A 96 26.31 8.30 -0.61
CA LYS A 96 26.19 7.00 -1.25
C LYS A 96 24.90 6.31 -0.79
N PHE A 97 24.02 5.96 -1.72
CA PHE A 97 22.72 5.35 -1.44
C PHE A 97 22.57 3.98 -2.10
N VAL A 98 21.79 3.10 -1.47
CA VAL A 98 21.53 1.74 -1.98
C VAL A 98 20.31 1.69 -2.91
N LYS A 99 19.47 2.73 -2.91
CA LYS A 99 18.26 2.91 -3.74
C LYS A 99 18.33 4.27 -4.44
N LYS A 100 17.88 4.33 -5.70
CA LYS A 100 17.56 5.60 -6.38
C LYS A 100 16.23 6.12 -5.84
N SER A 101 16.15 7.41 -5.51
CA SER A 101 14.84 8.03 -5.33
C SER A 101 14.14 8.05 -6.69
N SER A 102 12.86 7.69 -6.68
CA SER A 102 11.95 7.99 -7.79
C SER A 102 11.65 9.47 -7.81
#